data_AF-A0A2P8FRW4-F1
#
_entry.id   AF-A0A2P8FRW4-F1
#
_cell.length_a   1.000
_cell.length_b   1.000
_cell.length_c   1.000
_cell.angle_alpha   90.00
_cell.angle_beta   90.00
_cell.angle_gamma   90.00
#
_symmetry.space_group_name_H-M   'P 1'
#
loop_
_entity.id
_entity.type
_entity.pdbx_description
1 polymer ?
#
loop_
_entity_poly.entity_id
_entity_poly.type
_entity_poly.pdbx_seq_one_letter_code
_entity_poly.pdbx_strand_id
1 'polypeptide(L)'
;MKHYDAIVIGAGQAGTPLCRKLAESGLKTALIEKRWVGGTCVNDGCSPTKAMVASAKAAWSARHNEVLGVSVGGITIDFDEILGRKNSIVHTMRSNSEKRILNTAGLDLIYGTARFTGRKEITVSLNDGGSEMLTADKFFLNTGLQPVIPNIEGIHSIPYLTSTTIMELSEIPEHLLILGSGYIALEFGQMFARFGSKVTIIEREKRILKKEDADIAEEVVKILAQEDIEILTQTNAVQFVQSGHIIAVGLETEGRRSQRSCTHVLVATGRRPQMDALGLETAGVEVDEKGYIKVNAQLETTAAGIFALGDVKGGPAFTHVSYDDYRLIIQQVIEQKQISIADRLVPYCMFIDPQLGRVGITEQQAREKGLDIKVAVLKNDSVARSIETGDERGMMKAIVDARTGKILGAAVLAEQGGEIVTILQMAMIGGVTYQQIRNGVFAHPTYAESLNNLFMGLD
;
A
#
# COMPACT_ATOMS: atom_id res chain seq x y z
N MET A 1 -34.65 -17.71 7.32
CA MET A 1 -33.53 -16.75 7.33
C MET A 1 -32.50 -17.26 8.33
N LYS A 2 -31.26 -17.50 7.90
CA LYS A 2 -30.21 -18.06 8.78
C LYS A 2 -29.64 -16.94 9.65
N HIS A 3 -29.49 -17.19 10.94
CA HIS A 3 -28.94 -16.22 11.90
C HIS A 3 -27.52 -16.60 12.33
N TYR A 4 -26.70 -15.58 12.55
CA TYR A 4 -25.31 -15.63 13.00
C TYR A 4 -25.10 -14.61 14.12
N ASP A 5 -24.11 -14.86 14.99
CA ASP A 5 -23.71 -13.86 15.98
C ASP A 5 -22.89 -12.74 15.31
N ALA A 6 -22.14 -13.08 14.26
CA ALA A 6 -21.32 -12.14 13.49
C ALA A 6 -21.30 -12.46 11.98
N ILE A 7 -21.41 -11.44 11.15
CA ILE A 7 -21.13 -11.51 9.72
C ILE A 7 -19.98 -10.57 9.37
N VAL A 8 -18.96 -11.10 8.72
CA VAL A 8 -17.84 -10.33 8.16
C VAL A 8 -18.03 -10.26 6.63
N ILE A 9 -18.03 -9.06 6.06
CA ILE A 9 -18.17 -8.85 4.62
C ILE A 9 -16.84 -8.38 4.04
N GLY A 10 -16.20 -9.25 3.24
CA GLY A 10 -14.88 -9.05 2.66
C GLY A 10 -13.79 -9.84 3.38
N ALA A 11 -13.08 -10.70 2.65
CA ALA A 11 -11.98 -11.53 3.16
C ALA A 11 -10.63 -10.82 3.06
N GLY A 12 -10.59 -9.54 3.42
CA GLY A 12 -9.36 -8.73 3.46
C GLY A 12 -8.49 -8.99 4.69
N GLN A 13 -7.53 -8.10 4.91
CA GLN A 13 -6.52 -8.23 5.97
C GLN A 13 -7.08 -8.06 7.39
N ALA A 14 -8.22 -7.38 7.54
CA ALA A 14 -8.98 -7.41 8.79
C ALA A 14 -9.95 -8.60 8.81
N GLY A 15 -10.69 -8.80 7.71
CA GLY A 15 -11.82 -9.73 7.67
C GLY A 15 -11.44 -11.19 7.87
N THR A 16 -10.38 -11.67 7.20
CA THR A 16 -9.94 -13.07 7.31
C THR A 16 -9.48 -13.48 8.71
N PRO A 17 -8.60 -12.75 9.41
CA PRO A 17 -8.25 -13.11 10.78
C PRO A 17 -9.39 -12.85 11.77
N LEU A 18 -10.23 -11.82 11.54
CA LEU A 18 -11.36 -11.49 12.40
C LEU A 18 -12.41 -12.61 12.43
N CYS A 19 -12.89 -13.07 11.28
CA CYS A 19 -13.96 -14.08 11.24
C CYS A 19 -13.54 -15.37 11.94
N ARG A 20 -12.27 -15.77 11.79
CA ARG A 20 -11.69 -16.93 12.48
C ARG A 20 -11.65 -16.73 13.99
N LYS A 21 -11.19 -15.57 14.46
CA LYS A 21 -11.12 -15.32 15.91
C LYS A 21 -12.49 -15.20 16.56
N LEU A 22 -13.48 -14.64 15.87
CA LEU A 22 -14.87 -14.63 16.33
C LEU A 22 -15.40 -16.07 16.48
N ALA A 23 -15.20 -16.92 15.47
CA ALA A 23 -15.60 -18.32 15.54
C ALA A 23 -14.86 -19.12 16.64
N GLU A 24 -13.54 -18.93 16.76
CA GLU A 24 -12.72 -19.55 17.82
C GLU A 24 -13.16 -19.09 19.24
N SER A 25 -13.81 -17.94 19.38
CA SER A 25 -14.40 -17.47 20.65
C SER A 25 -15.79 -18.05 20.95
N GLY A 26 -16.31 -18.91 20.08
CA GLY A 26 -17.62 -19.56 20.22
C GLY A 26 -18.77 -18.88 19.48
N LEU A 27 -18.52 -17.76 18.78
CA LEU A 27 -19.55 -17.06 18.01
C LEU A 27 -19.80 -17.74 16.67
N LYS A 28 -21.05 -18.06 16.36
CA LYS A 28 -21.45 -18.54 15.03
C LYS A 28 -21.23 -17.42 14.01
N THR A 29 -20.26 -17.61 13.14
CA THR A 29 -19.76 -16.55 12.26
C THR A 29 -19.91 -16.91 10.79
N ALA A 30 -20.27 -15.93 9.96
CA ALA A 30 -20.20 -16.05 8.50
C ALA A 30 -19.18 -15.05 7.94
N LEU A 31 -18.34 -15.51 7.01
CA LEU A 31 -17.51 -14.67 6.16
C LEU A 31 -18.09 -14.68 4.74
N ILE A 32 -18.40 -13.51 4.21
CA ILE A 32 -18.92 -13.33 2.86
C ILE A 32 -17.84 -12.71 1.99
N GLU A 33 -17.46 -13.40 0.91
CA GLU A 33 -16.43 -12.94 -0.03
C GLU A 33 -16.95 -13.06 -1.47
N LYS A 34 -16.83 -12.00 -2.26
CA LYS A 34 -17.36 -11.99 -3.63
C LYS A 34 -16.42 -12.65 -4.65
N ARG A 35 -15.11 -12.63 -4.41
CA ARG A 35 -14.08 -13.04 -5.37
C ARG A 35 -13.15 -14.08 -4.77
N TRP A 36 -12.14 -13.66 -4.01
CA TRP A 36 -11.08 -14.54 -3.52
C TRP A 36 -10.69 -14.19 -2.09
N VAL A 37 -10.50 -15.22 -1.27
CA VAL A 37 -9.97 -15.08 0.09
C VAL A 37 -8.61 -14.38 0.07
N GLY A 38 -8.37 -13.51 1.07
CA GLY A 38 -7.15 -12.72 1.22
C GLY A 38 -7.25 -11.29 0.68
N GLY A 39 -8.33 -10.99 -0.05
CA GLY A 39 -8.64 -9.66 -0.58
C GLY A 39 -7.54 -9.13 -1.51
N THR A 40 -7.44 -7.80 -1.63
CA THR A 40 -6.46 -7.19 -2.55
C THR A 40 -5.02 -7.55 -2.20
N CYS A 41 -4.65 -7.49 -0.92
CA CYS A 41 -3.26 -7.64 -0.48
C CYS A 41 -2.61 -8.96 -0.96
N VAL A 42 -3.33 -10.07 -0.84
CA VAL A 42 -2.81 -11.39 -1.24
C VAL A 42 -2.89 -11.61 -2.74
N ASN A 43 -3.94 -11.10 -3.39
CA ASN A 43 -4.31 -11.54 -4.73
C ASN A 43 -3.84 -10.59 -5.83
N ASP A 44 -3.93 -9.29 -5.58
CA ASP A 44 -3.76 -8.25 -6.58
C ASP A 44 -3.22 -6.95 -5.96
N GLY A 45 -2.29 -7.09 -5.04
CA GLY A 45 -1.66 -5.99 -4.32
C GLY A 45 -0.30 -6.40 -3.76
N CYS A 46 -0.14 -6.30 -2.44
CA CYS A 46 1.16 -6.41 -1.78
C CYS A 46 1.94 -7.69 -2.14
N SER A 47 1.39 -8.89 -1.90
CA SER A 47 2.11 -10.14 -2.12
C SER A 47 2.61 -10.31 -3.57
N PRO A 48 1.76 -10.21 -4.61
CA PRO A 48 2.24 -10.35 -5.99
C PRO A 48 3.19 -9.24 -6.40
N THR A 49 2.92 -7.97 -6.06
CA THR A 49 3.82 -6.86 -6.40
C THR A 49 5.19 -7.06 -5.77
N LYS A 50 5.26 -7.43 -4.48
CA LYS A 50 6.55 -7.57 -3.76
C LYS A 50 7.33 -8.79 -4.25
N ALA A 51 6.64 -9.85 -4.67
CA ALA A 51 7.26 -10.99 -5.32
C ALA A 51 7.92 -10.61 -6.67
N MET A 52 7.26 -9.77 -7.47
CA MET A 52 7.79 -9.30 -8.76
C MET A 52 8.87 -8.22 -8.59
N VAL A 53 8.74 -7.30 -7.62
CA VAL A 53 9.78 -6.32 -7.27
C VAL A 53 11.08 -7.03 -6.86
N ALA A 54 11.00 -8.16 -6.14
CA ALA A 54 12.17 -8.97 -5.82
C ALA A 54 12.87 -9.50 -7.08
N SER A 55 12.12 -9.97 -8.08
CA SER A 55 12.68 -10.38 -9.37
C SER A 55 13.31 -9.19 -10.11
N ALA A 56 12.66 -8.01 -10.08
CA ALA A 56 13.19 -6.80 -10.70
C ALA A 56 14.48 -6.30 -10.02
N LYS A 57 14.58 -6.36 -8.69
CA LYS A 57 15.83 -6.07 -7.96
C LYS A 57 16.94 -7.05 -8.32
N ALA A 58 16.63 -8.34 -8.51
CA ALA A 58 17.62 -9.31 -8.95
C ALA A 58 18.16 -8.98 -10.36
N ALA A 59 17.28 -8.61 -11.29
CA ALA A 59 17.67 -8.15 -12.62
C ALA A 59 18.52 -6.88 -12.58
N TRP A 60 18.13 -5.89 -11.77
CA TRP A 60 18.90 -4.67 -11.57
C TRP A 60 20.28 -4.97 -11.00
N SER A 61 20.36 -5.77 -9.94
CA SER A 61 21.63 -6.12 -9.29
C SER A 61 22.56 -6.80 -10.28
N ALA A 62 22.06 -7.80 -11.02
CA ALA A 62 22.87 -8.48 -12.04
C ALA A 62 23.47 -7.50 -13.06
N ARG A 63 22.75 -6.45 -13.49
CA ARG A 63 23.26 -5.43 -14.41
C ARG A 63 24.22 -4.40 -13.78
N HIS A 64 24.18 -4.22 -12.45
CA HIS A 64 24.85 -3.11 -11.77
C HIS A 64 25.90 -3.55 -10.72
N ASN A 65 26.44 -4.76 -10.85
CA ASN A 65 27.45 -5.30 -9.91
C ASN A 65 28.91 -4.91 -10.26
N GLU A 66 29.15 -4.14 -11.32
CA GLU A 66 30.52 -3.77 -11.73
C GLU A 66 31.26 -2.97 -10.66
N VAL A 67 30.54 -2.14 -9.89
CA VAL A 67 31.10 -1.39 -8.74
C VAL A 67 31.66 -2.33 -7.66
N LEU A 68 31.15 -3.56 -7.58
CA LEU A 68 31.62 -4.62 -6.68
C LEU A 68 32.71 -5.49 -7.32
N GLY A 69 33.18 -5.16 -8.52
CA GLY A 69 34.16 -5.95 -9.27
C GLY A 69 33.59 -7.23 -9.89
N VAL A 70 32.26 -7.33 -10.04
CA VAL A 70 31.59 -8.49 -10.65
C VAL A 70 30.96 -8.08 -11.97
N SER A 71 31.53 -8.57 -13.08
CA SER A 71 31.01 -8.36 -14.43
C SER A 71 30.19 -9.56 -14.89
N VAL A 72 29.04 -9.30 -15.50
CA VAL A 72 28.22 -10.29 -16.21
C VAL A 72 28.06 -9.84 -17.66
N GLY A 73 28.04 -10.77 -18.62
CA GLY A 73 27.96 -10.40 -20.04
C GLY A 73 26.61 -9.78 -20.41
N GLY A 74 25.51 -10.48 -20.12
CA GLY A 74 24.15 -10.02 -20.36
C GLY A 74 23.17 -10.85 -19.56
N ILE A 75 21.95 -10.33 -19.37
CA ILE A 75 20.88 -11.05 -18.67
C ILE A 75 19.64 -11.16 -19.53
N THR A 76 18.94 -12.28 -19.39
CA THR A 76 17.63 -12.52 -19.99
C THR A 76 16.58 -12.48 -18.90
N ILE A 77 15.47 -11.80 -19.18
CA ILE A 77 14.30 -11.79 -18.29
C ILE A 77 13.30 -12.81 -18.84
N ASP A 78 13.13 -13.91 -18.13
CA ASP A 78 12.03 -14.85 -18.38
C ASP A 78 10.79 -14.35 -17.62
N PHE A 79 9.91 -13.64 -18.34
CA PHE A 79 8.73 -13.05 -17.73
C PHE A 79 7.69 -14.11 -17.35
N ASP A 80 7.60 -15.20 -18.10
CA ASP A 80 6.69 -16.31 -17.81
C ASP A 80 7.07 -17.01 -16.50
N GLU A 81 8.36 -17.23 -16.24
CA GLU A 81 8.84 -17.76 -14.96
C GLU A 81 8.57 -16.80 -13.79
N ILE A 82 8.73 -15.49 -14.00
CA ILE A 82 8.42 -14.46 -12.99
C ILE A 82 6.94 -14.50 -12.63
N LEU A 83 6.05 -14.54 -13.64
CA LEU A 83 4.61 -14.64 -13.46
C LEU A 83 4.22 -15.98 -12.80
N GLY A 84 4.84 -17.09 -13.22
CA GLY A 84 4.64 -18.41 -12.64
C GLY A 84 4.99 -18.45 -11.15
N ARG A 85 6.14 -17.90 -10.78
CA ARG A 85 6.56 -17.75 -9.37
C ARG A 85 5.57 -16.89 -8.58
N LYS A 86 5.19 -15.71 -9.10
CA LYS A 86 4.19 -14.83 -8.48
C LYS A 86 2.86 -15.56 -8.27
N ASN A 87 2.35 -16.23 -9.31
CA ASN A 87 1.10 -16.98 -9.27
C ASN A 87 1.13 -18.11 -8.23
N SER A 88 2.24 -18.84 -8.14
CA SER A 88 2.44 -19.89 -7.14
C SER A 88 2.39 -19.36 -5.71
N ILE A 89 3.03 -18.21 -5.44
CA ILE A 89 2.97 -17.55 -4.13
C ILE A 89 1.54 -17.14 -3.80
N VAL A 90 0.86 -16.44 -4.71
CA VAL A 90 -0.54 -16.00 -4.52
C VAL A 90 -1.46 -17.19 -4.26
N HIS A 91 -1.37 -18.23 -5.09
CA HIS A 91 -2.17 -19.45 -4.94
C HIS A 91 -1.93 -20.10 -3.58
N THR A 92 -0.66 -20.28 -3.17
CA THR A 92 -0.31 -20.88 -1.88
C THR A 92 -0.89 -20.07 -0.71
N MET A 93 -0.73 -18.74 -0.71
CA MET A 93 -1.23 -17.88 0.36
C MET A 93 -2.77 -17.87 0.43
N ARG A 94 -3.44 -17.82 -0.73
CA ARG A 94 -4.90 -17.88 -0.86
C ARG A 94 -5.44 -19.21 -0.35
N SER A 95 -4.97 -20.32 -0.91
CA SER A 95 -5.43 -21.67 -0.58
C SER A 95 -5.18 -22.01 0.88
N ASN A 96 -4.06 -21.58 1.47
CA ASN A 96 -3.82 -21.74 2.91
C ASN A 96 -4.78 -20.92 3.77
N SER A 97 -5.15 -19.71 3.33
CA SER A 97 -6.11 -18.87 4.06
C SER A 97 -7.51 -19.44 4.00
N GLU A 98 -7.94 -19.88 2.83
CA GLU A 98 -9.22 -20.53 2.60
C GLU A 98 -9.32 -21.85 3.38
N LYS A 99 -8.30 -22.71 3.32
CA LYS A 99 -8.25 -23.95 4.10
C LYS A 99 -8.38 -23.69 5.61
N ARG A 100 -7.73 -22.66 6.13
CA ARG A 100 -7.85 -22.28 7.55
C ARG A 100 -9.25 -21.82 7.91
N ILE A 101 -9.92 -21.09 7.02
CA ILE A 101 -11.32 -20.68 7.21
C ILE A 101 -12.24 -21.91 7.24
N LEU A 102 -12.17 -22.75 6.20
CA LEU A 102 -13.02 -23.94 6.06
C LEU A 102 -12.85 -24.96 7.21
N ASN A 103 -11.65 -25.02 7.79
CA ASN A 103 -11.36 -25.90 8.93
C ASN A 103 -11.67 -25.28 10.30
N THR A 104 -12.15 -24.02 10.37
CA THR A 104 -12.51 -23.38 11.64
C THR A 104 -13.96 -23.73 12.00
N ALA A 105 -14.16 -24.44 13.10
CA ALA A 105 -15.51 -24.79 13.56
C ALA A 105 -16.34 -23.53 13.88
N GLY A 106 -17.62 -23.53 13.51
CA GLY A 106 -18.52 -22.40 13.73
C GLY A 106 -18.35 -21.23 12.74
N LEU A 107 -17.52 -21.40 11.70
CA LEU A 107 -17.30 -20.41 10.65
C LEU A 107 -17.78 -20.93 9.29
N ASP A 108 -18.73 -20.21 8.68
CA ASP A 108 -19.17 -20.46 7.32
C ASP A 108 -18.46 -19.49 6.35
N LEU A 109 -17.95 -20.00 5.23
CA LEU A 109 -17.47 -19.19 4.10
C LEU A 109 -18.54 -19.21 3.00
N ILE A 110 -19.05 -18.04 2.64
CA ILE A 110 -20.10 -17.88 1.65
C ILE A 110 -19.55 -17.03 0.50
N TYR A 111 -19.54 -17.59 -0.70
CA TYR A 111 -19.10 -16.88 -1.89
C TYR A 111 -20.27 -16.17 -2.57
N GLY A 112 -20.24 -14.84 -2.56
CA GLY A 112 -21.30 -14.02 -3.14
C GLY A 112 -21.20 -12.53 -2.85
N THR A 113 -22.13 -11.78 -3.41
CA THR A 113 -22.25 -10.33 -3.19
C THR A 113 -23.34 -10.05 -2.17
N ALA A 114 -22.96 -9.47 -1.03
CA ALA A 114 -23.89 -9.06 0.02
C ALA A 114 -24.51 -7.69 -0.26
N ARG A 115 -25.81 -7.56 0.05
CA ARG A 115 -26.55 -6.30 0.07
C ARG A 115 -27.44 -6.25 1.30
N PHE A 116 -27.41 -5.16 2.04
CA PHE A 116 -28.36 -4.88 3.11
C PHE A 116 -29.78 -4.74 2.55
N THR A 117 -30.70 -5.50 3.13
CA THR A 117 -32.15 -5.47 2.86
C THR A 117 -32.94 -5.01 4.08
N GLY A 118 -32.29 -4.88 5.22
CA GLY A 118 -32.77 -4.24 6.44
C GLY A 118 -31.60 -3.80 7.32
N ARG A 119 -31.89 -3.30 8.53
CA ARG A 119 -30.85 -2.79 9.46
C ARG A 119 -29.81 -3.84 9.87
N LYS A 120 -30.22 -5.09 10.02
CA LYS A 120 -29.37 -6.24 10.38
C LYS A 120 -29.67 -7.47 9.53
N GLU A 121 -30.13 -7.22 8.31
CA GLU A 121 -30.54 -8.24 7.36
C GLU A 121 -29.84 -7.98 6.03
N ILE A 122 -29.31 -9.04 5.44
CA ILE A 122 -28.66 -8.99 4.13
C ILE A 122 -29.22 -10.10 3.24
N THR A 123 -29.20 -9.83 1.94
CA THR A 123 -29.27 -10.85 0.91
C THR A 123 -27.88 -11.03 0.31
N VAL A 124 -27.44 -12.28 0.15
CA VAL A 124 -26.22 -12.65 -0.54
C VAL A 124 -26.60 -13.27 -1.87
N SER A 125 -26.27 -12.62 -2.99
CA SER A 125 -26.35 -13.22 -4.31
C SER A 125 -25.15 -14.14 -4.49
N LEU A 126 -25.40 -15.46 -4.54
CA LEU A 126 -24.34 -16.47 -4.55
C LEU A 126 -23.66 -16.55 -5.92
N ASN A 127 -22.36 -16.86 -5.92
CA ASN A 127 -21.58 -16.97 -7.15
C ASN A 127 -21.97 -18.17 -8.03
N ASP A 128 -22.49 -19.24 -7.43
CA ASP A 128 -23.01 -20.43 -8.13
C ASP A 128 -24.50 -20.32 -8.50
N GLY A 129 -25.12 -19.17 -8.23
CA GLY A 129 -26.50 -18.86 -8.55
C GLY A 129 -27.44 -18.90 -7.35
N GLY A 130 -28.57 -18.19 -7.46
CA GLY A 130 -29.53 -18.05 -6.37
C GLY A 130 -29.13 -17.01 -5.33
N SER A 131 -29.79 -17.04 -4.16
CA SER A 131 -29.55 -16.09 -3.10
C SER A 131 -29.88 -16.64 -1.72
N GLU A 132 -29.13 -16.20 -0.70
CA GLU A 132 -29.42 -16.48 0.70
C GLU A 132 -29.80 -15.20 1.47
N MET A 133 -30.77 -15.31 2.37
CA MET A 133 -31.11 -14.26 3.32
C MET A 133 -30.53 -14.58 4.70
N LEU A 134 -29.72 -13.66 5.22
CA LEU A 134 -28.97 -13.82 6.46
C LEU A 134 -29.24 -12.65 7.41
N THR A 135 -29.13 -12.91 8.71
CA THR A 135 -29.12 -11.89 9.77
C THR A 135 -27.96 -12.09 10.71
N ALA A 136 -27.54 -11.01 11.37
CA ALA A 136 -26.57 -11.11 12.45
C ALA A 136 -26.70 -10.03 13.51
N ASP A 137 -26.20 -10.32 14.71
CA ASP A 137 -26.11 -9.33 15.78
C ASP A 137 -25.05 -8.27 15.48
N LYS A 138 -23.92 -8.68 14.87
CA LYS A 138 -22.81 -7.79 14.50
C LYS A 138 -22.41 -7.96 13.04
N PHE A 139 -22.11 -6.84 12.39
CA PHE A 139 -21.56 -6.80 11.02
C PHE A 139 -20.21 -6.11 11.00
N PHE A 140 -19.25 -6.68 10.27
CA PHE A 140 -17.92 -6.11 10.07
C PHE A 140 -17.65 -5.93 8.58
N LEU A 141 -17.61 -4.68 8.14
CA LEU A 141 -17.44 -4.30 6.74
C LEU A 141 -15.95 -4.12 6.43
N ASN A 142 -15.36 -5.02 5.66
CA ASN A 142 -13.96 -4.97 5.22
C ASN A 142 -13.85 -5.13 3.69
N THR A 143 -14.65 -4.37 2.95
CA THR A 143 -14.79 -4.52 1.49
C THR A 143 -13.68 -3.85 0.67
N GLY A 144 -12.80 -3.08 1.31
CA GLY A 144 -11.61 -2.50 0.69
C GLY A 144 -11.90 -1.37 -0.31
N LEU A 145 -10.93 -1.11 -1.20
CA LEU A 145 -11.02 -0.11 -2.27
C LEU A 145 -10.86 -0.74 -3.65
N GLN A 146 -11.34 -0.03 -4.67
CA GLN A 146 -11.14 -0.32 -6.08
C GLN A 146 -10.46 0.85 -6.80
N PRO A 147 -9.71 0.61 -7.90
CA PRO A 147 -9.09 1.67 -8.70
C PRO A 147 -10.09 2.71 -9.21
N VAL A 148 -9.66 3.96 -9.28
CA VAL A 148 -10.43 5.04 -9.93
C VAL A 148 -9.96 5.20 -11.36
N ILE A 149 -10.88 5.11 -12.32
CA ILE A 149 -10.59 5.40 -13.72
C ILE A 149 -10.99 6.85 -13.99
N PRO A 150 -10.04 7.72 -14.37
CA PRO A 150 -10.34 9.13 -14.62
C PRO A 150 -11.20 9.26 -15.89
N ASN A 151 -12.10 10.23 -15.92
CA ASN A 151 -12.90 10.53 -17.10
C ASN A 151 -12.05 11.34 -18.10
N ILE A 152 -11.29 10.65 -18.94
CA ILE A 152 -10.45 11.22 -20.00
C ILE A 152 -10.96 10.69 -21.34
N GLU A 153 -11.02 11.55 -22.36
CA GLU A 153 -11.48 11.17 -23.68
C GLU A 153 -10.70 9.96 -24.22
N GLY A 154 -11.42 8.93 -24.67
CA GLY A 154 -10.82 7.72 -25.25
C GLY A 154 -10.23 6.71 -24.27
N ILE A 155 -10.18 6.98 -22.95
CA ILE A 155 -9.61 6.03 -21.97
C ILE A 155 -10.35 4.68 -21.97
N HIS A 156 -11.67 4.69 -22.15
CA HIS A 156 -12.49 3.48 -22.21
C HIS A 156 -12.44 2.78 -23.57
N SER A 157 -11.75 3.35 -24.55
CA SER A 157 -11.54 2.80 -25.89
C SER A 157 -10.17 2.13 -26.06
N ILE A 158 -9.37 2.08 -25.00
CA ILE A 158 -8.07 1.42 -24.97
C ILE A 158 -8.03 0.32 -23.90
N PRO A 159 -7.17 -0.70 -24.02
CA PRO A 159 -6.98 -1.73 -23.00
C PRO A 159 -6.13 -1.19 -21.83
N TYR A 160 -6.64 -0.20 -21.11
CA TYR A 160 -5.92 0.35 -19.96
C TYR A 160 -5.72 -0.71 -18.88
N LEU A 161 -4.60 -0.58 -18.17
CA LEU A 161 -4.24 -1.39 -17.03
C LEU A 161 -4.61 -0.68 -15.74
N THR A 162 -4.82 -1.46 -14.70
CA THR A 162 -4.96 -1.02 -13.32
C THR A 162 -3.92 -1.73 -12.47
N SER A 163 -3.83 -1.39 -11.18
CA SER A 163 -2.98 -2.14 -10.24
C SER A 163 -3.27 -3.63 -10.21
N THR A 164 -4.49 -4.06 -10.57
CA THR A 164 -4.88 -5.48 -10.66
C THR A 164 -4.43 -6.11 -11.97
N THR A 165 -4.83 -5.52 -13.11
CA THR A 165 -4.65 -6.14 -14.44
C THR A 165 -3.22 -6.09 -14.94
N ILE A 166 -2.38 -5.17 -14.46
CA ILE A 166 -0.96 -5.13 -14.84
C ILE A 166 -0.17 -6.37 -14.42
N MET A 167 -0.59 -7.04 -13.34
CA MET A 167 0.06 -8.27 -12.85
C MET A 167 -0.41 -9.54 -13.59
N GLU A 168 -1.29 -9.37 -14.58
CA GLU A 168 -1.83 -10.42 -15.44
C GLU A 168 -1.32 -10.29 -16.88
N LEU A 169 -0.46 -9.30 -17.16
CA LEU A 169 0.22 -9.17 -18.45
C LEU A 169 0.99 -10.46 -18.78
N SER A 170 0.96 -10.86 -20.05
CA SER A 170 1.75 -11.98 -20.58
C SER A 170 3.05 -11.54 -21.25
N GLU A 171 3.31 -10.23 -21.32
CA GLU A 171 4.50 -9.67 -21.95
C GLU A 171 4.99 -8.44 -21.18
N ILE A 172 6.27 -8.12 -21.36
CA ILE A 172 6.87 -6.89 -20.84
C ILE A 172 6.49 -5.76 -21.81
N PRO A 173 5.82 -4.69 -21.36
CA PRO A 173 5.51 -3.55 -22.22
C PRO A 173 6.76 -2.96 -22.85
N GLU A 174 6.76 -2.73 -24.16
CA GLU A 174 7.83 -1.94 -24.79
C GLU A 174 7.91 -0.52 -24.20
N HIS A 175 6.75 0.14 -24.04
CA HIS A 175 6.65 1.43 -23.37
C HIS A 175 5.38 1.48 -22.50
N LEU A 176 5.60 1.55 -21.20
CA LEU A 176 4.56 1.70 -20.17
C LEU A 176 4.41 3.18 -19.78
N LEU A 177 3.26 3.78 -20.11
CA LEU A 177 2.88 5.10 -19.61
C LEU A 177 2.00 4.96 -18.37
N ILE A 178 2.33 5.65 -17.28
CA ILE A 178 1.63 5.54 -16.00
C ILE A 178 0.96 6.87 -15.67
N LEU A 179 -0.35 6.84 -15.38
CA LEU A 179 -1.10 8.00 -14.88
C LEU A 179 -1.09 8.02 -13.35
N GLY A 180 -0.49 9.07 -12.78
CA GLY A 180 -0.31 9.28 -11.34
C GLY A 180 1.09 8.90 -10.85
N SER A 181 1.54 9.52 -9.76
CA SER A 181 2.86 9.28 -9.14
C SER A 181 2.79 8.75 -7.69
N GLY A 182 1.68 8.09 -7.34
CA GLY A 182 1.54 7.44 -6.04
C GLY A 182 2.45 6.23 -5.88
N TYR A 183 2.47 5.64 -4.68
CA TYR A 183 3.27 4.46 -4.34
C TYR A 183 3.11 3.29 -5.33
N ILE A 184 1.87 3.01 -5.78
CA ILE A 184 1.60 1.99 -6.80
C ILE A 184 2.33 2.32 -8.11
N ALA A 185 2.24 3.57 -8.57
CA ALA A 185 2.84 3.99 -9.83
C ALA A 185 4.37 3.87 -9.81
N LEU A 186 5.01 4.32 -8.73
CA LEU A 186 6.47 4.30 -8.63
C LEU A 186 7.02 2.88 -8.50
N GLU A 187 6.37 2.01 -7.70
CA GLU A 187 6.76 0.60 -7.58
C GLU A 187 6.63 -0.13 -8.92
N PHE A 188 5.50 0.01 -9.63
CA PHE A 188 5.33 -0.60 -10.95
C PHE A 188 6.27 0.01 -12.00
N GLY A 189 6.47 1.33 -11.96
CA GLY A 189 7.35 2.03 -12.89
C GLY A 189 8.79 1.51 -12.81
N GLN A 190 9.37 1.47 -11.61
CA GLN A 190 10.72 0.95 -11.44
C GLN A 190 10.81 -0.55 -11.74
N MET A 191 9.81 -1.32 -11.32
CA MET A 191 9.77 -2.76 -11.59
C MET A 191 9.81 -3.06 -13.10
N PHE A 192 8.96 -2.41 -13.90
CA PHE A 192 8.92 -2.65 -15.35
C PHE A 192 10.10 -2.04 -16.08
N ALA A 193 10.64 -0.90 -15.64
CA ALA A 193 11.92 -0.37 -16.15
C ALA A 193 13.04 -1.42 -16.02
N ARG A 194 13.13 -2.07 -14.85
CA ARG A 194 14.11 -3.14 -14.59
C ARG A 194 13.82 -4.42 -15.37
N PHE A 195 12.60 -4.69 -15.77
CA PHE A 195 12.31 -5.79 -16.70
C PHE A 195 12.66 -5.44 -18.14
N GLY A 196 12.77 -4.16 -18.49
CA GLY A 196 13.22 -3.68 -19.80
C GLY A 196 12.26 -2.73 -20.50
N SER A 197 11.15 -2.35 -19.87
CA SER A 197 10.21 -1.37 -20.42
C SER A 197 10.81 0.03 -20.43
N LYS A 198 10.55 0.81 -21.48
CA LYS A 198 10.58 2.26 -21.35
C LYS A 198 9.43 2.71 -20.44
N VAL A 199 9.66 3.63 -19.51
CA VAL A 199 8.62 4.09 -18.58
C VAL A 199 8.49 5.60 -18.61
N THR A 200 7.24 6.09 -18.74
CA THR A 200 6.89 7.51 -18.57
C THR A 200 5.80 7.65 -17.52
N ILE A 201 6.00 8.47 -16.51
CA ILE A 201 5.04 8.74 -15.43
C ILE A 201 4.47 10.15 -15.60
N ILE A 202 3.15 10.26 -15.60
CA ILE A 202 2.42 11.53 -15.72
C ILE A 202 1.92 11.95 -14.33
N GLU A 203 2.37 13.11 -13.87
CA GLU A 203 1.92 13.74 -12.63
C GLU A 203 1.34 15.12 -12.91
N ARG A 204 0.12 15.35 -12.43
CA ARG A 204 -0.58 16.63 -12.62
C ARG A 204 -0.05 17.73 -11.70
N GLU A 205 0.48 17.35 -10.54
CA GLU A 205 1.02 18.26 -9.55
C GLU A 205 2.46 18.68 -9.91
N LYS A 206 2.98 19.67 -9.18
CA LYS A 206 4.36 20.16 -9.36
C LYS A 206 5.45 19.15 -8.99
N ARG A 207 5.11 18.17 -8.15
CA ARG A 207 6.05 17.19 -7.62
C ARG A 207 5.38 15.86 -7.35
N ILE A 208 6.13 14.78 -7.51
CA ILE A 208 5.73 13.47 -7.01
C ILE A 208 5.79 13.44 -5.48
N LEU A 209 5.20 12.40 -4.88
CA LEU A 209 5.27 12.18 -3.42
C LEU A 209 4.89 13.42 -2.60
N LYS A 210 3.82 14.12 -2.98
CA LYS A 210 3.40 15.39 -2.37
C LYS A 210 3.13 15.36 -0.86
N LYS A 211 3.06 14.17 -0.25
CA LYS A 211 2.91 13.98 1.19
C LYS A 211 4.26 13.92 1.94
N GLU A 212 5.36 13.76 1.22
CA GLU A 212 6.71 13.75 1.76
C GLU A 212 7.36 15.13 1.69
N ASP A 213 8.40 15.34 2.50
CA ASP A 213 9.25 16.52 2.40
C ASP A 213 9.90 16.61 1.00
N ALA A 214 10.18 17.84 0.55
CA ALA A 214 10.65 18.10 -0.81
C ALA A 214 11.98 17.41 -1.12
N ASP A 215 12.91 17.40 -0.16
CA ASP A 215 14.23 16.77 -0.27
C ASP A 215 14.14 15.25 -0.47
N ILE A 216 13.23 14.58 0.23
CA ILE A 216 12.97 13.15 0.05
C ILE A 216 12.39 12.87 -1.34
N ALA A 217 11.42 13.68 -1.78
CA ALA A 217 10.82 13.52 -3.11
C ALA A 217 11.82 13.75 -4.24
N GLU A 218 12.67 14.77 -4.12
CA GLU A 218 13.74 15.07 -5.07
C GLU A 218 14.78 13.94 -5.14
N GLU A 219 15.15 13.35 -4.01
CA GLU A 219 16.08 12.22 -3.98
C GLU A 219 15.49 10.99 -4.69
N VAL A 220 14.20 10.70 -4.49
CA VAL A 220 13.50 9.64 -5.24
C VAL A 220 13.50 9.94 -6.74
N VAL A 221 13.24 11.18 -7.17
CA VAL A 221 13.30 11.55 -8.60
C VAL A 221 14.68 11.30 -9.19
N LYS A 222 15.75 11.67 -8.48
CA LYS A 222 17.13 11.42 -8.93
C LYS A 222 17.41 9.93 -9.12
N ILE A 223 16.99 9.09 -8.18
CA ILE A 223 17.16 7.64 -8.23
C ILE A 223 16.41 7.05 -9.43
N LEU A 224 15.14 7.44 -9.63
CA LEU A 224 14.34 6.92 -10.75
C LEU A 224 14.89 7.39 -12.10
N ALA A 225 15.44 8.60 -12.17
CA ALA A 225 16.08 9.12 -13.39
C ALA A 225 17.36 8.36 -13.78
N GLN A 226 18.09 7.80 -12.80
CA GLN A 226 19.25 6.92 -13.06
C GLN A 226 18.83 5.59 -13.74
N GLU A 227 17.55 5.25 -13.69
CA GLU A 227 16.97 4.08 -14.37
C GLU A 227 16.15 4.48 -15.62
N ASP A 228 16.43 5.66 -16.18
CA ASP A 228 15.81 6.20 -17.41
C ASP A 228 14.27 6.34 -17.34
N ILE A 229 13.71 6.45 -16.14
CA ILE A 229 12.28 6.67 -15.94
C ILE A 229 11.96 8.16 -16.16
N GLU A 230 11.21 8.48 -17.21
CA GLU A 230 10.77 9.85 -17.50
C GLU A 230 9.59 10.22 -16.60
N ILE A 231 9.69 11.32 -15.86
CA ILE A 231 8.59 11.84 -15.02
C ILE A 231 8.18 13.21 -15.54
N LEU A 232 6.94 13.33 -16.00
CA LEU A 232 6.34 14.57 -16.50
C LEU A 232 5.41 15.15 -15.44
N THR A 233 5.89 16.15 -14.71
CA THR A 233 5.12 16.90 -13.70
C THR A 233 4.34 18.05 -14.34
N GLN A 234 3.30 18.54 -13.66
CA GLN A 234 2.39 19.56 -14.17
C GLN A 234 1.78 19.19 -15.53
N THR A 235 1.61 17.89 -15.79
CA THR A 235 1.14 17.34 -17.06
C THR A 235 -0.16 16.58 -16.85
N ASN A 236 -1.15 16.86 -17.69
CA ASN A 236 -2.41 16.13 -17.74
C ASN A 236 -2.49 15.30 -19.01
N ALA A 237 -2.93 14.04 -18.90
CA ALA A 237 -3.41 13.31 -20.06
C ALA A 237 -4.83 13.78 -20.40
N VAL A 238 -5.07 14.15 -21.65
CA VAL A 238 -6.34 14.75 -22.09
C VAL A 238 -7.08 13.91 -23.12
N GLN A 239 -6.38 13.00 -23.82
CA GLN A 239 -6.98 12.14 -24.84
C GLN A 239 -6.17 10.86 -25.03
N PHE A 240 -6.84 9.76 -25.32
CA PHE A 240 -6.24 8.50 -25.75
C PHE A 240 -6.81 8.08 -27.11
N VAL A 241 -5.92 7.71 -28.04
CA VAL A 241 -6.30 7.18 -29.35
C VAL A 241 -5.44 5.96 -29.65
N GLN A 242 -6.06 4.81 -29.88
CA GLN A 242 -5.35 3.59 -30.23
C GLN A 242 -5.33 3.37 -31.75
N SER A 243 -4.14 3.00 -32.26
CA SER A 243 -3.93 2.60 -33.65
C SER A 243 -3.04 1.34 -33.67
N GLY A 244 -3.66 0.18 -33.83
CA GLY A 244 -2.98 -1.11 -33.69
C GLY A 244 -2.52 -1.34 -32.24
N HIS A 245 -1.22 -1.63 -32.06
CA HIS A 245 -0.60 -1.83 -30.74
C HIS A 245 -0.10 -0.53 -30.10
N ILE A 246 -0.13 0.59 -30.83
CA ILE A 246 0.33 1.89 -30.32
C ILE A 246 -0.86 2.70 -29.81
N ILE A 247 -0.68 3.29 -28.63
CA ILE A 247 -1.61 4.23 -28.01
C ILE A 247 -0.95 5.62 -28.07
N ALA A 248 -1.59 6.53 -28.79
CA ALA A 248 -1.27 7.95 -28.76
C ALA A 248 -1.97 8.60 -27.56
N VAL A 249 -1.18 9.24 -26.70
CA VAL A 249 -1.64 9.97 -25.51
C VAL A 249 -1.45 11.46 -25.74
N GLY A 250 -2.56 12.19 -25.84
CA GLY A 250 -2.57 13.64 -25.82
C GLY A 250 -2.25 14.15 -24.43
N LEU A 251 -1.26 15.02 -24.32
CA LEU A 251 -0.79 15.61 -23.07
C LEU A 251 -0.95 17.13 -23.09
N GLU A 252 -1.24 17.71 -21.93
CA GLU A 252 -1.24 19.15 -21.70
C GLU A 252 -0.34 19.49 -20.51
N THR A 253 0.72 20.27 -20.77
CA THR A 253 1.67 20.74 -19.76
C THR A 253 1.69 22.25 -19.79
N GLU A 254 1.30 22.90 -18.69
CA GLU A 254 1.26 24.38 -18.59
C GLU A 254 0.52 25.06 -19.76
N GLY A 255 -0.60 24.47 -20.21
CA GLY A 255 -1.42 24.96 -21.33
C GLY A 255 -0.87 24.65 -22.72
N ARG A 256 0.27 23.97 -22.84
CA ARG A 256 0.85 23.52 -24.13
C ARG A 256 0.47 22.07 -24.39
N ARG A 257 -0.10 21.81 -25.57
CA ARG A 257 -0.43 20.46 -26.02
C ARG A 257 0.78 19.78 -26.64
N SER A 258 0.94 18.50 -26.32
CA SER A 258 1.93 17.60 -26.90
C SER A 258 1.35 16.19 -27.02
N GLN A 259 2.12 15.28 -27.59
CA GLN A 259 1.74 13.87 -27.69
C GLN A 259 2.89 12.98 -27.23
N ARG A 260 2.54 11.84 -26.63
CA ARG A 260 3.43 10.70 -26.40
C ARG A 260 2.79 9.45 -27.01
N SER A 261 3.61 8.53 -27.47
CA SER A 261 3.16 7.20 -27.90
C SER A 261 3.66 6.17 -26.91
N CYS A 262 2.85 5.16 -26.61
CA CYS A 262 3.21 4.04 -25.73
C CYS A 262 2.49 2.76 -26.20
N THR A 263 2.87 1.60 -25.67
CA THR A 263 2.16 0.33 -25.94
C THR A 263 1.15 0.02 -24.85
N HIS A 264 1.41 0.43 -23.61
CA HIS A 264 0.55 0.16 -22.47
C HIS A 264 0.32 1.41 -21.61
N VAL A 265 -0.87 1.51 -21.03
CA VAL A 265 -1.24 2.60 -20.11
C VAL A 265 -1.65 2.01 -18.77
N LEU A 266 -0.96 2.35 -17.68
CA LEU A 266 -1.36 2.03 -16.31
C LEU A 266 -2.09 3.21 -15.68
N VAL A 267 -3.33 2.99 -15.24
CA VAL A 267 -4.09 3.96 -14.45
C VAL A 267 -3.84 3.71 -12.97
N ALA A 268 -3.08 4.62 -12.34
CA ALA A 268 -2.72 4.57 -10.92
C ALA A 268 -3.05 5.90 -10.21
N THR A 269 -4.16 6.55 -10.60
CA THR A 269 -4.55 7.90 -10.16
C THR A 269 -5.21 7.95 -8.79
N GLY A 270 -5.65 6.81 -8.25
CA GLY A 270 -6.29 6.72 -6.95
C GLY A 270 -7.15 5.48 -6.78
N ARG A 271 -7.78 5.36 -5.62
CA ARG A 271 -8.69 4.27 -5.27
C ARG A 271 -9.88 4.84 -4.50
N ARG A 272 -11.06 4.22 -4.66
CA ARG A 272 -12.31 4.59 -3.97
C ARG A 272 -12.89 3.40 -3.20
N PRO A 273 -13.67 3.64 -2.12
CA PRO A 273 -14.36 2.57 -1.39
C PRO A 273 -15.20 1.66 -2.28
N GLN A 274 -15.15 0.36 -1.99
CA GLN A 274 -15.92 -0.64 -2.71
C GLN A 274 -17.18 -0.99 -1.92
N MET A 275 -18.24 -0.20 -2.12
CA MET A 275 -19.48 -0.29 -1.32
C MET A 275 -20.76 -0.22 -2.15
N ASP A 276 -20.66 -0.01 -3.47
CA ASP A 276 -21.79 0.25 -4.38
C ASP A 276 -22.92 -0.80 -4.26
N ALA A 277 -22.56 -2.08 -4.06
CA ALA A 277 -23.53 -3.18 -3.93
C ALA A 277 -24.13 -3.36 -2.53
N LEU A 278 -23.56 -2.72 -1.49
CA LEU A 278 -23.91 -3.02 -0.10
C LEU A 278 -25.27 -2.45 0.32
N GLY A 279 -25.78 -1.38 -0.31
CA GLY A 279 -27.02 -0.72 0.12
C GLY A 279 -26.96 -0.15 1.53
N LEU A 280 -25.86 0.55 1.86
CA LEU A 280 -25.55 1.06 3.20
C LEU A 280 -26.66 1.93 3.80
N GLU A 281 -27.39 2.66 2.96
CA GLU A 281 -28.53 3.48 3.40
C GLU A 281 -29.63 2.64 4.06
N THR A 282 -29.85 1.42 3.56
CA THR A 282 -30.84 0.48 4.12
C THR A 282 -30.44 0.00 5.51
N ALA A 283 -29.13 -0.05 5.79
CA ALA A 283 -28.58 -0.39 7.09
C ALA A 283 -28.55 0.79 8.08
N GLY A 284 -28.75 2.02 7.60
CA GLY A 284 -28.55 3.25 8.39
C GLY A 284 -27.07 3.61 8.58
N VAL A 285 -26.19 3.15 7.68
CA VAL A 285 -24.75 3.44 7.71
C VAL A 285 -24.47 4.68 6.86
N GLU A 286 -23.92 5.73 7.48
CA GLU A 286 -23.53 6.96 6.80
C GLU A 286 -22.14 6.87 6.16
N VAL A 287 -21.99 7.62 5.07
CA VAL A 287 -20.72 7.85 4.39
C VAL A 287 -20.32 9.33 4.47
N ASP A 288 -19.02 9.61 4.43
CA ASP A 288 -18.50 10.97 4.37
C ASP A 288 -18.58 11.56 2.95
N GLU A 289 -18.19 12.83 2.82
CA GLU A 289 -18.20 13.57 1.55
C GLU A 289 -17.27 12.96 0.48
N LYS A 290 -16.30 12.14 0.89
CA LYS A 290 -15.35 11.45 0.02
C LYS A 290 -15.82 10.02 -0.31
N GLY A 291 -16.98 9.61 0.21
CA GLY A 291 -17.58 8.30 0.00
C GLY A 291 -16.98 7.19 0.86
N TYR A 292 -16.32 7.49 1.97
CA TYR A 292 -15.88 6.47 2.96
C TYR A 292 -16.93 6.26 4.03
N ILE A 293 -17.01 5.05 4.60
CA ILE A 293 -17.92 4.78 5.72
C ILE A 293 -17.47 5.57 6.95
N LYS A 294 -18.36 6.39 7.52
CA LYS A 294 -18.05 7.13 8.75
C LYS A 294 -17.94 6.15 9.91
N VAL A 295 -16.87 6.29 10.69
CA VAL A 295 -16.69 5.55 11.94
C VAL A 295 -16.22 6.46 13.07
N ASN A 296 -16.53 6.08 14.30
CA ASN A 296 -15.90 6.67 15.48
C ASN A 296 -14.49 6.09 15.71
N ALA A 297 -13.83 6.49 16.81
CA ALA A 297 -12.48 6.04 17.13
C ALA A 297 -12.39 4.56 17.55
N GLN A 298 -13.53 3.89 17.72
CA GLN A 298 -13.69 2.47 18.04
C GLN A 298 -14.16 1.67 16.81
N LEU A 299 -14.11 2.27 15.61
CA LEU A 299 -14.48 1.64 14.33
C LEU A 299 -15.98 1.33 14.18
N GLU A 300 -16.82 1.88 15.07
CA GLU A 300 -18.27 1.75 15.01
C GLU A 300 -18.84 2.73 13.98
N THR A 301 -19.77 2.25 13.15
CA THR A 301 -20.51 3.10 12.21
C THR A 301 -21.67 3.82 12.90
N THR A 302 -22.44 4.61 12.15
CA THR A 302 -23.68 5.22 12.64
C THR A 302 -24.79 4.20 12.97
N ALA A 303 -24.66 2.96 12.48
CA ALA A 303 -25.60 1.88 12.74
C ALA A 303 -25.10 0.97 13.86
N ALA A 304 -25.91 0.80 14.91
CA ALA A 304 -25.54 0.01 16.09
C ALA A 304 -25.25 -1.46 15.74
N GLY A 305 -24.07 -1.94 16.14
CA GLY A 305 -23.60 -3.30 15.84
C GLY A 305 -23.01 -3.46 14.44
N ILE A 306 -22.84 -2.39 13.66
CA ILE A 306 -22.13 -2.42 12.38
C ILE A 306 -20.82 -1.64 12.52
N PHE A 307 -19.73 -2.27 12.11
CA PHE A 307 -18.36 -1.77 12.17
C PHE A 307 -17.78 -1.71 10.75
N ALA A 308 -16.84 -0.80 10.51
CA ALA A 308 -16.11 -0.73 9.24
C ALA A 308 -14.60 -0.70 9.48
N LEU A 309 -13.86 -1.54 8.75
CA LEU A 309 -12.45 -1.86 9.00
C LEU A 309 -11.61 -1.70 7.75
N GLY A 310 -10.35 -1.32 7.93
CA GLY A 310 -9.40 -1.14 6.85
C GLY A 310 -9.77 0.01 5.93
N ASP A 311 -9.55 -0.17 4.63
CA ASP A 311 -9.56 0.96 3.71
C ASP A 311 -10.95 1.59 3.49
N VAL A 312 -12.04 0.83 3.67
CA VAL A 312 -13.42 1.29 3.36
C VAL A 312 -13.89 2.44 4.25
N LYS A 313 -13.31 2.58 5.45
CA LYS A 313 -13.58 3.68 6.40
C LYS A 313 -12.66 4.91 6.21
N GLY A 314 -11.77 4.88 5.23
CA GLY A 314 -10.82 5.95 4.96
C GLY A 314 -9.63 5.97 5.92
N GLY A 315 -8.89 7.09 5.89
CA GLY A 315 -7.58 7.21 6.53
C GLY A 315 -6.45 6.56 5.72
N PRO A 316 -5.32 6.19 6.36
CA PRO A 316 -4.21 5.52 5.69
C PRO A 316 -4.61 4.11 5.20
N ALA A 317 -4.58 3.91 3.87
CA ALA A 317 -4.96 2.65 3.23
C ALA A 317 -3.76 1.68 3.16
N PHE A 318 -3.39 1.10 4.30
CA PHE A 318 -2.30 0.14 4.41
C PHE A 318 -2.77 -1.19 5.03
N THR A 319 -2.19 -2.30 4.57
CA THR A 319 -2.47 -3.64 5.07
C THR A 319 -2.36 -3.76 6.59
N HIS A 320 -1.29 -3.20 7.18
CA HIS A 320 -1.09 -3.27 8.63
C HIS A 320 -2.08 -2.39 9.42
N VAL A 321 -2.65 -1.33 8.81
CA VAL A 321 -3.74 -0.55 9.41
C VAL A 321 -5.02 -1.38 9.47
N SER A 322 -5.36 -2.06 8.37
CA SER A 322 -6.49 -3.01 8.32
C SER A 322 -6.28 -4.17 9.30
N TYR A 323 -5.06 -4.70 9.42
CA TYR A 323 -4.74 -5.74 10.39
C TYR A 323 -4.84 -5.25 11.84
N ASP A 324 -4.40 -4.02 12.12
CA ASP A 324 -4.55 -3.43 13.45
C ASP A 324 -6.02 -3.18 13.80
N ASP A 325 -6.84 -2.71 12.85
CA ASP A 325 -8.29 -2.60 13.03
C ASP A 325 -8.91 -3.94 13.48
N TYR A 326 -8.49 -5.06 12.89
CA TYR A 326 -8.87 -6.40 13.36
C TYR A 326 -8.44 -6.64 14.82
N ARG A 327 -7.18 -6.38 15.16
CA ARG A 327 -6.66 -6.60 16.52
C ARG A 327 -7.47 -5.81 17.56
N LEU A 328 -7.86 -4.59 17.22
CA LEU A 328 -8.67 -3.74 18.09
C LEU A 328 -10.09 -4.26 18.26
N ILE A 329 -10.74 -4.70 17.16
CA ILE A 329 -12.07 -5.30 17.22
C ILE A 329 -12.09 -6.55 18.10
N ILE A 330 -11.05 -7.38 18.06
CA ILE A 330 -10.94 -8.54 18.96
C ILE A 330 -10.92 -8.09 20.42
N GLN A 331 -10.13 -7.09 20.76
CA GLN A 331 -10.08 -6.56 22.13
C GLN A 331 -11.43 -5.97 22.56
N GLN A 332 -12.16 -5.34 21.65
CA GLN A 332 -13.46 -4.74 21.95
C GLN A 332 -14.58 -5.77 22.07
N VAL A 333 -14.70 -6.69 21.12
CA VAL A 333 -15.83 -7.62 21.02
C VAL A 333 -15.64 -8.83 21.93
N ILE A 334 -14.42 -9.33 22.07
CA ILE A 334 -14.12 -10.54 22.87
C ILE A 334 -13.60 -10.15 24.26
N GLU A 335 -12.65 -9.22 24.34
CA GLU A 335 -12.02 -8.86 25.62
C GLU A 335 -12.73 -7.72 26.37
N GLN A 336 -13.77 -7.13 25.78
CA GLN A 336 -14.56 -6.02 26.36
C GLN A 336 -13.71 -4.79 26.74
N LYS A 337 -12.63 -4.52 25.99
CA LYS A 337 -11.77 -3.35 26.16
C LYS A 337 -12.19 -2.23 25.22
N GLN A 338 -12.07 -0.98 25.69
CA GLN A 338 -12.23 0.19 24.83
C GLN A 338 -10.87 0.69 24.38
N ILE A 339 -10.53 0.44 23.12
CA ILE A 339 -9.29 0.92 22.52
C ILE A 339 -9.63 1.90 21.40
N SER A 340 -8.85 2.96 21.29
CA SER A 340 -9.03 4.01 20.29
C SER A 340 -7.98 3.93 19.20
N ILE A 341 -8.37 4.23 17.96
CA ILE A 341 -7.44 4.42 16.83
C ILE A 341 -6.86 5.84 16.73
N ALA A 342 -7.28 6.77 17.61
CA ALA A 342 -6.99 8.20 17.47
C ALA A 342 -5.48 8.52 17.50
N ASP A 343 -4.73 7.87 18.39
CA ASP A 343 -3.29 8.10 18.59
C ASP A 343 -2.41 7.05 17.89
N ARG A 344 -2.96 6.34 16.89
CA ARG A 344 -2.24 5.28 16.20
C ARG A 344 -1.03 5.85 15.45
N LEU A 345 0.16 5.40 15.84
CA LEU A 345 1.39 5.65 15.08
C LEU A 345 1.43 4.75 13.84
N VAL A 346 1.22 5.35 12.66
CA VAL A 346 1.17 4.62 11.38
C VAL A 346 2.50 4.74 10.65
N PRO A 347 3.27 3.64 10.50
CA PRO A 347 4.41 3.61 9.59
C PRO A 347 3.96 3.26 8.17
N TYR A 348 4.83 3.43 7.18
CA TYR A 348 4.70 2.71 5.92
C TYR A 348 6.07 2.48 5.28
N CYS A 349 6.13 1.56 4.33
CA CYS A 349 7.27 1.37 3.46
C CYS A 349 6.78 1.38 2.00
N MET A 350 7.41 2.20 1.17
CA MET A 350 7.28 2.14 -0.28
C MET A 350 8.41 1.29 -0.83
N PHE A 351 8.08 0.28 -1.62
CA PHE A 351 9.02 -0.73 -2.10
C PHE A 351 9.57 -0.37 -3.48
N ILE A 352 9.85 0.92 -3.68
CA ILE A 352 10.88 1.34 -4.64
C ILE A 352 12.25 0.92 -4.09
N ASP A 353 13.28 1.08 -4.89
CA ASP A 353 14.64 0.65 -4.56
C ASP A 353 15.66 1.78 -4.80
N PRO A 354 16.37 2.23 -3.75
CA PRO A 354 16.24 1.83 -2.34
C PRO A 354 14.85 2.10 -1.74
N GLN A 355 14.49 1.34 -0.70
CA GLN A 355 13.18 1.44 -0.04
C GLN A 355 13.01 2.78 0.66
N LEU A 356 11.80 3.33 0.61
CA LEU A 356 11.41 4.50 1.42
C LEU A 356 10.54 4.05 2.60
N GLY A 357 11.16 3.89 3.76
CA GLY A 357 10.46 3.72 5.03
C GLY A 357 10.04 5.08 5.62
N ARG A 358 8.89 5.13 6.29
CA ARG A 358 8.35 6.34 6.89
C ARG A 358 7.60 6.08 8.19
N VAL A 359 7.75 6.97 9.17
CA VAL A 359 6.95 6.98 10.41
C VAL A 359 6.79 8.41 10.95
N GLY A 360 5.66 8.71 11.58
CA GLY A 360 5.44 10.00 12.25
C GLY A 360 5.25 11.18 11.29
N ILE A 361 5.52 12.40 11.78
CA ILE A 361 5.28 13.65 11.02
C ILE A 361 6.45 13.99 10.09
N THR A 362 6.21 14.80 9.05
CA THR A 362 7.27 15.38 8.19
C THR A 362 7.88 16.62 8.85
N GLU A 363 9.02 17.09 8.34
CA GLU A 363 9.56 18.39 8.72
C GLU A 363 8.55 19.49 8.38
N GLN A 364 7.98 19.47 7.17
CA GLN A 364 6.96 20.43 6.75
C GLN A 364 5.78 20.48 7.74
N GLN A 365 5.22 19.33 8.10
CA GLN A 365 4.10 19.23 9.05
C GLN A 365 4.47 19.72 10.45
N ALA A 366 5.70 19.43 10.90
CA ALA A 366 6.18 19.89 12.20
C ALA A 366 6.29 21.42 12.24
N ARG A 367 6.82 22.03 11.16
CA ARG A 367 6.90 23.48 11.00
C ARG A 367 5.53 24.14 10.89
N GLU A 368 4.60 23.55 10.12
CA GLU A 368 3.21 24.03 10.01
C GLU A 368 2.47 24.01 11.37
N LYS A 369 2.79 23.05 12.23
CA LYS A 369 2.26 22.96 13.61
C LYS A 369 2.96 23.91 14.60
N GLY A 370 3.99 24.65 14.17
CA GLY A 370 4.77 25.54 15.04
C GLY A 370 5.57 24.81 16.11
N LEU A 371 5.96 23.55 15.87
CA LEU A 371 6.74 22.77 16.82
C LEU A 371 8.21 23.21 16.84
N ASP A 372 8.81 23.17 18.02
CA ASP A 372 10.23 23.42 18.25
C ASP A 372 11.01 22.14 17.95
N ILE A 373 11.66 22.09 16.78
CA ILE A 373 12.25 20.86 16.23
C ILE A 373 13.73 21.01 15.92
N LYS A 374 14.45 19.88 15.98
CA LYS A 374 15.71 19.68 15.25
C LYS A 374 15.51 18.68 14.12
N VAL A 375 16.28 18.83 13.05
CA VAL A 375 16.19 17.97 11.85
C VAL A 375 17.57 17.33 11.63
N ALA A 376 17.61 16.01 11.65
CA ALA A 376 18.81 15.22 11.39
C ALA A 376 18.75 14.70 9.96
N VAL A 377 19.87 14.77 9.23
CA VAL A 377 19.99 14.24 7.87
C VAL A 377 21.33 13.52 7.74
N LEU A 378 21.30 12.32 7.16
CA LEU A 378 22.50 11.54 6.82
C LEU A 378 22.35 11.02 5.38
N LYS A 379 23.32 11.32 4.51
CA LYS A 379 23.39 10.74 3.17
C LYS A 379 23.97 9.33 3.24
N ASN A 380 23.50 8.43 2.36
CA ASN A 380 23.90 7.03 2.40
C ASN A 380 25.37 6.82 1.96
N ASP A 381 25.97 7.79 1.27
CA ASP A 381 27.42 7.87 1.01
C ASP A 381 28.30 8.04 2.28
N SER A 382 27.65 8.30 3.41
CA SER A 382 28.28 8.44 4.74
C SER A 382 27.89 7.28 5.67
N VAL A 383 27.18 6.28 5.15
CA VAL A 383 26.77 5.06 5.87
C VAL A 383 27.76 3.96 5.51
N ALA A 384 28.58 3.54 6.49
CA ALA A 384 29.63 2.54 6.28
C ALA A 384 29.10 1.28 5.56
N ARG A 385 27.97 0.74 6.03
CA ARG A 385 27.38 -0.44 5.43
C ARG A 385 26.91 -0.23 3.98
N SER A 386 26.42 0.96 3.62
CA SER A 386 26.03 1.31 2.25
C SER A 386 27.24 1.34 1.31
N ILE A 387 28.34 1.95 1.75
CA ILE A 387 29.61 1.97 1.02
C ILE A 387 30.13 0.54 0.81
N GLU A 388 30.17 -0.27 1.88
CA GLU A 388 30.62 -1.67 1.82
C GLU A 388 29.82 -2.52 0.83
N THR A 389 28.51 -2.25 0.69
CA THR A 389 27.63 -2.98 -0.22
C THR A 389 27.50 -2.34 -1.61
N GLY A 390 28.12 -1.18 -1.83
CA GLY A 390 28.08 -0.45 -3.10
C GLY A 390 26.71 0.16 -3.45
N ASP A 391 25.83 0.38 -2.47
CA ASP A 391 24.54 1.07 -2.68
C ASP A 391 24.44 2.29 -1.74
N GLU A 392 24.98 3.40 -2.22
CA GLU A 392 25.08 4.69 -1.53
C GLU A 392 23.91 5.63 -1.88
N ARG A 393 22.92 5.16 -2.65
CA ARG A 393 21.79 5.98 -3.09
C ARG A 393 20.87 6.28 -1.92
N GLY A 394 20.37 7.51 -1.82
CA GLY A 394 19.35 7.90 -0.86
C GLY A 394 19.88 8.58 0.40
N MET A 395 19.04 8.61 1.44
CA MET A 395 19.29 9.34 2.68
C MET A 395 18.38 8.92 3.82
N MET A 396 18.80 9.22 5.05
CA MET A 396 17.99 9.14 6.26
C MET A 396 17.70 10.54 6.78
N LYS A 397 16.47 10.77 7.21
CA LYS A 397 16.02 12.03 7.80
C LYS A 397 15.17 11.76 9.03
N ALA A 398 15.45 12.45 10.14
CA ALA A 398 14.67 12.35 11.37
C ALA A 398 14.30 13.74 11.89
N ILE A 399 13.08 13.85 12.41
CA ILE A 399 12.54 15.05 13.04
C ILE A 399 12.43 14.75 14.53
N VAL A 400 13.04 15.59 15.37
CA VAL A 400 13.02 15.44 16.82
C VAL A 400 12.49 16.70 17.48
N ASP A 401 11.79 16.54 18.59
CA ASP A 401 11.40 17.64 19.47
C ASP A 401 12.65 18.19 20.16
N ALA A 402 12.92 19.49 19.99
CA ALA A 402 14.17 20.10 20.44
C ALA A 402 14.32 20.12 21.97
N ARG A 403 13.19 20.09 22.70
CA ARG A 403 13.17 20.21 24.17
C ARG A 403 13.26 18.87 24.86
N THR A 404 12.53 17.89 24.35
CA THR A 404 12.39 16.56 24.96
C THR A 404 13.34 15.53 24.35
N GLY A 405 13.90 15.80 23.17
CA GLY A 405 14.70 14.85 22.41
C GLY A 405 13.89 13.68 21.83
N LYS A 406 12.55 13.69 21.94
CA LYS A 406 11.69 12.64 21.39
C LYS A 406 11.67 12.71 19.86
N ILE A 407 11.67 11.54 19.23
CA ILE A 407 11.51 11.42 17.78
C ILE A 407 10.05 11.68 17.42
N LEU A 408 9.82 12.61 16.51
CA LEU A 408 8.49 12.99 16.01
C LEU A 408 8.15 12.33 14.68
N GLY A 409 9.18 12.01 13.89
CA GLY A 409 9.04 11.26 12.66
C GLY A 409 10.37 11.02 11.97
N ALA A 410 10.37 10.12 10.99
CA ALA A 410 11.54 9.81 10.18
C ALA A 410 11.16 9.33 8.78
N ALA A 411 12.03 9.61 7.81
CA ALA A 411 12.02 9.08 6.45
C ALA A 411 13.39 8.42 6.20
N VAL A 412 13.41 7.16 5.78
CA VAL A 412 14.63 6.42 5.48
C VAL A 412 14.52 5.88 4.07
N LEU A 413 15.22 6.54 3.15
CA LEU A 413 15.40 6.12 1.76
C LEU A 413 16.73 5.39 1.65
N ALA A 414 16.73 4.08 1.87
CA ALA A 414 17.94 3.25 1.92
C ALA A 414 17.63 1.77 1.64
N GLU A 415 18.67 0.98 1.38
CA GLU A 415 18.58 -0.47 1.47
C GLU A 415 18.05 -0.84 2.88
N GLN A 416 17.04 -1.72 2.95
CA GLN A 416 16.32 -2.04 4.19
C GLN A 416 15.64 -0.85 4.90
N GLY A 417 15.32 0.24 4.20
CA GLY A 417 14.70 1.43 4.79
C GLY A 417 13.41 1.15 5.58
N GLY A 418 12.61 0.16 5.18
CA GLY A 418 11.42 -0.27 5.94
C GLY A 418 11.76 -0.87 7.31
N GLU A 419 12.83 -1.65 7.41
CA GLU A 419 13.29 -2.27 8.66
C GLU A 419 13.90 -1.21 9.60
N ILE A 420 14.72 -0.32 9.06
CA ILE A 420 15.35 0.78 9.83
C ILE A 420 14.28 1.70 10.42
N VAL A 421 13.23 2.05 9.66
CA VAL A 421 12.10 2.83 10.17
C VAL A 421 11.31 2.08 11.24
N THR A 422 11.20 0.75 11.15
CA THR A 422 10.54 -0.06 12.19
C THR A 422 11.29 0.03 13.52
N ILE A 423 12.63 0.14 13.50
CA ILE A 423 13.43 0.40 14.70
C ILE A 423 13.09 1.77 15.30
N LEU A 424 13.01 2.82 14.46
CA LEU A 424 12.62 4.16 14.91
C LEU A 424 11.16 4.20 15.42
N GLN A 425 10.25 3.45 14.80
CA GLN A 425 8.89 3.28 15.28
C GLN A 425 8.86 2.67 16.68
N MET A 426 9.64 1.62 16.93
CA MET A 426 9.74 1.01 18.26
C MET A 426 10.34 1.97 19.29
N ALA A 427 11.34 2.76 18.89
CA ALA A 427 11.88 3.83 19.73
C ALA A 427 10.81 4.88 20.10
N MET A 428 9.98 5.30 19.13
CA MET A 428 8.87 6.22 19.36
C MET A 428 7.81 5.63 20.32
N ILE A 429 7.45 4.35 20.14
CA ILE A 429 6.52 3.63 21.04
C ILE A 429 7.09 3.56 22.46
N GLY A 430 8.38 3.28 22.59
CA GLY A 430 9.08 3.20 23.88
C GLY A 430 9.43 4.56 24.51
N GLY A 431 9.17 5.67 23.82
CA GLY A 431 9.55 7.02 24.29
C GLY A 431 11.05 7.25 24.35
N VAL A 432 11.85 6.51 23.57
CA VAL A 432 13.30 6.63 23.49
C VAL A 432 13.69 7.94 22.81
N THR A 433 14.65 8.64 23.39
CA THR A 433 15.17 9.92 22.88
C THR A 433 16.26 9.71 21.83
N TYR A 434 16.47 10.70 20.97
CA TYR A 434 17.52 10.65 19.95
C TYR A 434 18.92 10.50 20.56
N GLN A 435 19.16 11.09 21.72
CA GLN A 435 20.44 10.99 22.43
C GLN A 435 20.70 9.56 22.92
N GLN A 436 19.66 8.85 23.37
CA GLN A 436 19.80 7.45 23.78
C GLN A 436 20.14 6.56 22.58
N ILE A 437 19.54 6.79 21.42
CA ILE A 437 19.92 6.07 20.18
C ILE A 437 21.35 6.44 19.80
N ARG A 438 21.69 7.73 19.76
CA ARG A 438 23.01 8.22 19.42
C ARG A 438 24.13 7.60 20.26
N ASN A 439 23.93 7.50 21.56
CA ASN A 439 24.94 7.01 22.50
C ASN A 439 24.86 5.48 22.72
N GLY A 440 23.91 4.81 22.07
CA GLY A 440 23.74 3.36 22.15
C GLY A 440 24.83 2.61 21.40
N VAL A 441 25.16 1.41 21.89
CA VAL A 441 26.08 0.49 21.21
C VAL A 441 25.28 -0.40 20.27
N PHE A 442 25.47 -0.21 18.96
CA PHE A 442 24.87 -1.07 17.92
C PHE A 442 25.88 -2.05 17.34
N ALA A 443 25.37 -3.12 16.74
CA ALA A 443 26.19 -4.11 16.06
C ALA A 443 26.82 -3.52 14.79
N HIS A 444 28.08 -3.87 14.54
CA HIS A 444 28.89 -3.34 13.43
C HIS A 444 29.46 -4.44 12.53
N PRO A 445 29.45 -4.26 11.18
CA PRO A 445 28.77 -3.21 10.43
C PRO A 445 27.31 -3.57 10.14
N THR A 446 26.38 -2.64 10.35
CA THR A 446 24.94 -2.81 10.02
C THR A 446 24.32 -1.50 9.53
N TYR A 447 23.28 -1.54 8.68
CA TYR A 447 22.60 -0.29 8.28
C TYR A 447 22.00 0.46 9.48
N ALA A 448 21.45 -0.28 10.44
CA ALA A 448 20.82 0.31 11.63
C ALA A 448 21.81 1.06 12.54
N GLU A 449 23.10 0.71 12.52
CA GLU A 449 24.12 1.43 13.30
C GLU A 449 24.25 2.90 12.88
N SER A 450 23.94 3.22 11.62
CA SER A 450 24.00 4.58 11.09
C SER A 450 23.03 5.54 11.77
N LEU A 451 22.05 5.03 12.54
CA LEU A 451 21.22 5.85 13.41
C LEU A 451 22.06 6.57 14.49
N ASN A 452 23.20 6.01 14.91
CA ASN A 452 24.15 6.75 15.74
C ASN A 452 24.61 8.02 15.01
N ASN A 453 25.14 7.87 13.81
CA ASN A 453 25.70 8.95 12.99
C ASN A 453 24.65 9.97 12.58
N LEU A 454 23.44 9.52 12.22
CA LEU A 454 22.31 10.40 11.90
C LEU A 454 22.06 11.38 13.04
N PHE A 455 21.99 10.88 14.27
CA PHE A 455 21.70 11.69 15.45
C PHE A 455 22.91 12.43 16.03
N MET A 456 24.14 12.11 15.62
CA MET A 456 25.32 12.94 15.89
C MET A 456 25.25 14.30 15.18
N GLY A 457 24.57 14.38 14.02
CA GLY A 457 24.41 15.64 13.28
C GLY A 457 23.46 16.68 13.91
N LEU A 458 22.91 16.40 15.10
CA LEU A 458 21.97 17.29 15.82
C LEU A 458 22.59 18.14 16.93
N ASP A 459 23.89 17.95 17.21
CA ASP A 459 24.62 18.65 18.26
C ASP A 459 25.58 19.71 17.71
#